data_AF-I3Z3S5-F1
#
_entry.id   AF-I3Z3S5-F1
#
_cell.length_a   1.000
_cell.length_b   1.000
_cell.length_c   1.000
_cell.angle_alpha   90.00
_cell.angle_beta   90.00
_cell.angle_gamma   90.00
#
_symmetry.space_group_name_H-M   'P 1'
#
loop_
_entity.id
_entity.type
_entity.pdbx_description
1 polymer ?
#
loop_
_entity_poly.entity_id
_entity_poly.type
_entity_poly.pdbx_seq_one_letter_code
_entity_poly.pdbx_strand_id
1 'polypeptide(L)'
;MTTLLTGTIMLSLLHGLIPSHWLPVLALKERFGWHGSKTLRIASVAALAHSLSTFLLGVFLGLFSLSLAGTLNSYTRWVIPSLLIAIGLYFIIQHHRHHHFHFNEKQKLDQAGATQVVTLLVFMMFLSPCLEIEAYFLIAGTHGWPMILTVGLLYTIVSVLGITFWVYLAQKGLHRFNWHKLEHNAGLVSGSILILTGIISFFTH
;
A
#
# COMPACT_ATOMS: atom_id res chain seq x y z
N MET A 1 -10.50 6.90 -19.72
CA MET A 1 -9.69 5.66 -19.81
C MET A 1 -8.20 5.93 -19.63
N THR A 2 -7.55 6.75 -20.47
CA THR A 2 -6.12 7.07 -20.34
C THR A 2 -5.76 7.68 -19.00
N THR A 3 -6.52 8.67 -18.52
CA THR A 3 -6.34 9.31 -17.20
C THR A 3 -6.42 8.33 -16.04
N LEU A 4 -7.37 7.39 -16.08
CA LEU A 4 -7.53 6.34 -15.08
C LEU A 4 -6.29 5.44 -15.00
N LEU A 5 -5.82 4.94 -16.14
CA LEU A 5 -4.66 4.04 -16.19
C LEU A 5 -3.36 4.76 -15.79
N THR A 6 -3.17 6.00 -16.25
CA THR A 6 -2.02 6.81 -15.83
C THR A 6 -2.05 7.08 -14.33
N GLY A 7 -3.20 7.41 -13.76
CA GLY A 7 -3.36 7.60 -12.33
C GLY A 7 -3.12 6.32 -11.53
N THR A 8 -3.61 5.16 -12.00
CA THR A 8 -3.31 3.85 -11.39
C THR A 8 -1.81 3.60 -11.35
N ILE A 9 -1.09 3.80 -12.46
CA ILE A 9 0.36 3.59 -12.51
C ILE A 9 1.08 4.54 -11.55
N MET A 10 0.74 5.83 -11.57
CA MET A 10 1.38 6.83 -10.71
C MET A 10 1.16 6.53 -9.24
N LEU A 11 -0.08 6.21 -8.86
CA LEU A 11 -0.43 5.83 -7.50
C LEU A 11 0.35 4.58 -7.07
N SER A 12 0.38 3.52 -7.89
CA SER A 12 1.14 2.30 -7.59
C SER A 12 2.65 2.54 -7.41
N LEU A 13 3.25 3.38 -8.26
CA LEU A 13 4.66 3.74 -8.13
C LEU A 13 4.94 4.50 -6.83
N LEU A 14 4.09 5.48 -6.49
CA LEU A 14 4.21 6.26 -5.25
C LEU A 14 3.97 5.41 -4.01
N HIS A 15 2.98 4.53 -4.04
CA HIS A 15 2.65 3.61 -2.95
C HIS A 15 3.82 2.69 -2.62
N GLY A 16 4.53 2.19 -3.65
CA GLY A 16 5.73 1.38 -3.47
C GLY A 16 6.88 2.09 -2.73
N LEU A 17 6.87 3.42 -2.61
CA LEU A 17 7.87 4.20 -1.86
C LEU A 17 7.65 4.15 -0.35
N ILE A 18 6.44 3.85 0.10
CA ILE A 18 6.05 3.98 1.51
C ILE A 18 6.85 2.97 2.35
N PRO A 19 7.67 3.43 3.33
CA PRO A 19 8.55 2.57 4.12
C PRO A 19 7.86 1.40 4.80
N SER A 20 6.61 1.56 5.24
CA SER A 20 5.86 0.49 5.94
C SER A 20 5.71 -0.80 5.13
N HIS A 21 5.82 -0.76 3.80
CA HIS A 21 5.66 -1.93 2.93
C HIS A 21 6.94 -2.73 2.70
N TRP A 22 8.11 -2.11 2.86
CA TRP A 22 9.40 -2.74 2.56
C TRP A 22 10.36 -2.77 3.75
N LEU A 23 10.26 -1.82 4.68
CA LEU A 23 11.14 -1.70 5.85
C LEU A 23 11.06 -2.90 6.80
N PRO A 24 9.86 -3.47 7.12
CA PRO A 24 9.78 -4.64 8.00
C PRO A 24 10.59 -5.83 7.49
N VAL A 25 10.62 -6.05 6.16
CA VAL A 25 11.38 -7.16 5.55
C VAL A 25 12.89 -6.97 5.75
N LEU A 26 13.38 -5.73 5.68
CA LEU A 26 14.80 -5.42 5.91
C LEU A 26 15.18 -5.60 7.38
N ALA A 27 14.32 -5.21 8.31
CA ALA A 27 14.53 -5.45 9.74
C ALA A 27 14.64 -6.97 10.04
N LEU A 28 13.80 -7.80 9.39
CA LEU A 28 13.91 -9.26 9.50
C LEU A 28 15.18 -9.82 8.87
N LYS A 29 15.66 -9.24 7.77
CA LYS A 29 16.96 -9.61 7.18
C LYS A 29 18.09 -9.36 8.18
N GLU A 30 18.14 -8.19 8.82
CA GLU A 30 19.15 -7.87 9.83
C GLU A 30 19.08 -8.84 11.02
N ARG A 31 17.87 -9.14 11.53
CA ARG A 31 17.68 -10.09 12.64
C ARG A 31 18.15 -11.50 12.32
N PHE A 32 17.76 -12.03 11.16
CA PHE A 32 17.95 -13.44 10.81
C PHE A 32 19.14 -13.71 9.88
N GLY A 33 19.91 -12.68 9.51
CA GLY A 33 21.08 -12.82 8.63
C GLY A 33 20.75 -13.40 7.25
N TRP A 34 19.57 -13.11 6.70
CA TRP A 34 19.14 -13.72 5.44
C TRP A 34 19.95 -13.23 4.24
N HIS A 35 20.21 -14.16 3.32
CA HIS A 35 20.75 -13.83 2.00
C HIS A 35 19.82 -12.86 1.24
N GLY A 36 20.42 -12.09 0.33
CA GLY A 36 19.71 -11.09 -0.46
C GLY A 36 18.50 -11.65 -1.21
N SER A 37 18.70 -12.78 -1.90
CA SER A 37 17.66 -13.48 -2.67
C SER A 37 16.49 -13.97 -1.80
N LYS A 38 16.76 -14.49 -0.60
CA LYS A 38 15.72 -14.91 0.35
C LYS A 38 14.87 -13.71 0.80
N THR A 39 15.53 -12.58 1.08
CA THR A 39 14.85 -11.34 1.47
C THR A 39 13.92 -10.84 0.36
N LEU A 40 14.38 -10.85 -0.90
CA LEU A 40 13.58 -10.45 -2.05
C LEU A 40 12.37 -11.37 -2.25
N ARG A 41 12.55 -12.68 -2.12
CA ARG A 41 11.42 -13.63 -2.20
C ARG A 41 10.36 -13.35 -1.14
N ILE A 42 10.78 -13.10 0.11
CA ILE A 42 9.85 -12.78 1.20
C ILE A 42 9.15 -11.44 0.92
N ALA A 43 9.88 -10.43 0.44
CA ALA A 43 9.30 -9.16 0.04
C ALA A 43 8.25 -9.32 -1.06
N SER A 44 8.55 -10.08 -2.11
CA SER A 44 7.59 -10.31 -3.21
C SER A 44 6.36 -11.07 -2.74
N VAL A 45 6.49 -12.07 -1.85
CA VAL A 45 5.34 -12.80 -1.28
C VAL A 45 4.48 -11.88 -0.41
N ALA A 46 5.10 -11.06 0.44
CA ALA A 46 4.38 -10.10 1.27
C ALA A 46 3.65 -9.04 0.41
N ALA A 47 4.34 -8.49 -0.60
CA ALA A 47 3.77 -7.53 -1.55
C ALA A 47 2.62 -8.13 -2.36
N LEU A 48 2.74 -9.40 -2.78
CA LEU A 48 1.66 -10.11 -3.47
C LEU A 48 0.46 -10.33 -2.56
N ALA A 49 0.66 -10.72 -1.30
CA ALA A 49 -0.43 -10.91 -0.35
C ALA A 49 -1.20 -9.60 -0.09
N HIS A 50 -0.48 -8.50 0.12
CA HIS A 50 -1.07 -7.16 0.26
C HIS A 50 -1.80 -6.71 -1.02
N SER A 51 -1.20 -6.92 -2.19
CA SER A 51 -1.81 -6.55 -3.46
C SER A 51 -3.04 -7.40 -3.77
N LEU A 52 -3.05 -8.67 -3.35
CA LEU A 52 -4.17 -9.58 -3.54
C LEU A 52 -5.39 -9.15 -2.73
N SER A 53 -5.25 -8.81 -1.44
CA SER A 53 -6.39 -8.33 -0.65
C SER A 53 -6.94 -7.01 -1.17
N THR A 54 -6.05 -6.10 -1.59
CA THR A 54 -6.43 -4.84 -2.28
C THR A 54 -7.18 -5.14 -3.58
N PHE A 55 -6.69 -6.06 -4.40
CA PHE A 55 -7.35 -6.45 -5.64
C PHE A 55 -8.74 -7.04 -5.39
N LEU A 56 -8.87 -7.93 -4.39
CA LEU A 56 -10.15 -8.57 -4.05
C LEU A 56 -11.17 -7.54 -3.55
N LEU A 57 -10.75 -6.62 -2.68
CA LEU A 57 -11.59 -5.52 -2.21
C LEU A 57 -11.99 -4.60 -3.37
N GLY A 58 -11.04 -4.26 -4.24
CA GLY A 58 -11.27 -3.45 -5.43
C GLY A 58 -12.23 -4.09 -6.42
N VAL A 59 -12.11 -5.40 -6.68
CA VAL A 59 -13.07 -6.13 -7.51
C VAL A 59 -14.47 -6.07 -6.89
N PHE A 60 -14.58 -6.30 -5.57
CA PHE A 60 -15.86 -6.20 -4.87
C PHE A 60 -16.49 -4.80 -5.02
N LEU A 61 -15.71 -3.74 -4.81
CA LEU A 61 -16.18 -2.36 -4.95
C LEU A 61 -16.51 -1.99 -6.41
N GLY A 62 -15.69 -2.41 -7.38
CA GLY A 62 -15.94 -2.18 -8.80
C GLY A 62 -17.22 -2.87 -9.29
N LEU A 63 -17.49 -4.10 -8.82
CA LEU A 63 -18.75 -4.81 -9.07
C LEU A 63 -19.95 -4.12 -8.42
N PHE A 64 -19.78 -3.59 -7.20
CA PHE A 64 -20.81 -2.79 -6.56
C PHE A 64 -21.12 -1.52 -7.37
N SER A 65 -20.10 -0.85 -7.91
CA SER A 65 -20.27 0.32 -8.76
C SER A 65 -20.99 0.03 -10.08
N LEU A 66 -20.79 -1.14 -10.68
CA LEU A 66 -21.53 -1.57 -11.88
C LEU A 66 -23.04 -1.60 -11.64
N SER A 67 -23.45 -2.04 -10.46
CA SER A 67 -24.86 -2.11 -10.06
C SER A 67 -25.49 -0.73 -9.76
N LEU A 68 -24.67 0.30 -9.52
CA LEU A 68 -25.10 1.64 -9.10
C LEU A 68 -24.73 2.76 -10.12
N ALA A 69 -24.29 2.40 -11.33
CA ALA A 69 -23.71 3.33 -12.31
C ALA A 69 -24.60 4.54 -12.66
N GLY A 70 -25.93 4.41 -12.59
CA GLY A 70 -26.87 5.51 -12.84
C GLY A 70 -26.88 6.61 -11.77
N THR A 71 -26.51 6.30 -10.53
CA THR A 71 -26.60 7.22 -9.38
C THR A 71 -25.23 7.79 -8.98
N LEU A 72 -24.15 7.05 -9.24
CA LEU A 72 -22.80 7.38 -8.76
C LEU A 72 -22.08 8.46 -9.55
N ASN A 73 -22.45 8.71 -10.80
CA ASN A 73 -21.70 9.59 -11.72
C ASN A 73 -21.49 11.03 -11.22
N SER A 74 -22.37 11.55 -10.34
CA SER A 74 -22.22 12.89 -9.76
C SER A 74 -21.39 12.90 -8.46
N TYR A 75 -21.31 11.78 -7.75
CA TYR A 75 -20.67 11.70 -6.43
C TYR A 75 -19.18 11.37 -6.52
N THR A 76 -18.78 10.54 -7.48
CA THR A 76 -17.38 10.12 -7.69
C THR A 76 -16.40 11.28 -7.90
N ARG A 77 -16.84 12.39 -8.50
CA ARG A 77 -15.95 13.55 -8.77
C ARG A 77 -15.46 14.27 -7.52
N TRP A 78 -16.27 14.34 -6.47
CA TRP A 78 -15.97 15.14 -5.27
C TRP A 78 -15.75 14.27 -4.03
N VAL A 79 -16.50 13.18 -3.90
CA VAL A 79 -16.48 12.32 -2.70
C VAL A 79 -15.16 11.58 -2.60
N ILE A 80 -14.67 11.02 -3.71
CA ILE A 80 -13.44 10.22 -3.74
C ILE A 80 -12.19 11.06 -3.38
N PRO A 81 -11.91 12.19 -4.06
CA PRO A 81 -10.76 13.02 -3.71
C PRO A 81 -10.83 13.54 -2.28
N SER A 82 -12.03 13.93 -1.81
CA SER A 82 -12.24 14.41 -0.44
C SER A 82 -11.99 13.32 0.61
N LEU A 83 -12.40 12.08 0.33
CA LEU A 83 -12.18 10.94 1.22
C LEU A 83 -10.68 10.60 1.34
N LEU A 84 -9.94 10.61 0.22
CA LEU A 84 -8.49 10.39 0.23
C LEU A 84 -7.76 11.46 1.06
N ILE A 85 -8.14 12.74 0.90
CA ILE A 85 -7.58 13.83 1.70
C ILE A 85 -7.94 13.65 3.19
N ALA A 86 -9.18 13.30 3.52
CA ALA A 86 -9.63 13.08 4.89
C ALA A 86 -8.86 11.93 5.57
N ILE A 87 -8.67 10.80 4.86
CA ILE A 87 -7.86 9.68 5.34
C ILE A 87 -6.40 10.11 5.49
N GLY A 88 -5.84 10.86 4.54
CA GLY A 88 -4.47 11.36 4.63
C GLY A 88 -4.25 12.28 5.83
N LEU A 89 -5.18 13.20 6.10
CA LEU A 89 -5.18 14.05 7.29
C LEU A 89 -5.30 13.22 8.57
N TYR A 90 -6.16 12.19 8.57
CA TYR A 90 -6.27 11.26 9.70
C TYR A 90 -4.93 10.55 9.99
N PHE A 91 -4.22 10.06 8.97
CA PHE A 91 -2.90 9.45 9.14
C PHE A 91 -1.87 10.43 9.71
N ILE A 92 -1.86 11.70 9.27
CA ILE A 92 -0.96 12.73 9.80
C ILE A 92 -1.29 13.05 11.27
N ILE A 93 -2.58 13.20 11.60
CA ILE A 93 -3.04 13.47 12.96
C ILE A 93 -2.69 12.29 13.88
N GLN A 94 -2.95 11.07 13.42
CA GLN A 94 -2.68 9.85 14.18
C GLN A 94 -1.18 9.64 14.40
N HIS A 95 -0.35 9.96 13.40
CA HIS A 95 1.10 9.96 13.54
C HIS A 95 1.58 10.87 14.68
N HIS A 96 0.99 12.07 14.84
CA HIS A 96 1.34 13.00 15.92
C HIS A 96 0.68 12.66 17.27
N ARG A 97 -0.45 11.93 17.27
CA ARG A 97 -1.16 11.53 18.50
C ARG A 97 -0.65 10.24 19.12
N HIS A 98 0.13 9.44 18.39
CA HIS A 98 0.74 8.25 18.96
C HIS A 98 1.88 8.59 19.91
N HIS A 99 1.59 8.59 21.21
CA HIS A 99 2.59 8.22 22.21
C HIS A 99 2.91 6.73 22.04
N HIS A 100 4.19 6.39 21.89
CA HIS A 100 4.64 5.00 21.81
C HIS A 100 4.12 4.21 23.00
N PHE A 101 3.12 3.36 22.79
CA PHE A 101 2.85 2.25 23.69
C PHE A 101 4.04 1.30 23.57
N HIS A 102 4.95 1.35 24.54
CA HIS A 102 5.96 0.31 24.74
C HIS A 102 5.25 -0.98 25.16
N PHE A 103 4.67 -1.70 24.20
CA PHE A 103 4.04 -2.98 24.45
C PHE A 103 5.12 -4.07 24.55
N ASN A 104 4.94 -4.96 25.54
CA ASN A 104 5.71 -6.17 25.85
C ASN A 104 5.83 -7.20 24.69
N GLU A 105 5.58 -6.81 23.43
CA GLU A 105 5.62 -7.70 22.25
C GLU A 105 7.02 -8.00 21.74
N LYS A 106 8.01 -7.12 21.98
CA LYS A 106 9.41 -7.37 21.61
C LYS A 106 9.90 -8.73 22.15
N GLN A 107 9.51 -9.07 23.38
CA GLN A 107 9.94 -10.29 24.04
C GLN A 107 9.35 -11.57 23.44
N LYS A 108 8.15 -11.50 22.82
CA LYS A 108 7.53 -12.66 22.13
C LYS A 108 8.08 -12.86 20.71
N LEU A 109 8.41 -11.77 20.01
CA LEU A 109 9.05 -11.82 18.69
C LEU A 109 10.49 -12.35 18.77
N ASP A 110 11.20 -12.08 19.87
CA ASP A 110 12.56 -12.58 20.10
C ASP A 110 12.64 -14.11 20.22
N GLN A 111 11.58 -14.75 20.70
CA GLN A 111 11.49 -16.21 20.80
C GLN A 111 10.89 -16.89 19.56
N ALA A 112 10.31 -16.11 18.64
CA ALA A 112 9.65 -16.64 17.45
C ALA A 112 10.66 -17.02 16.35
N GLY A 113 10.45 -18.19 15.76
CA GLY A 113 11.25 -18.71 14.64
C GLY A 113 10.99 -17.95 13.34
N ALA A 114 11.96 -18.01 12.40
CA ALA A 114 11.89 -17.31 11.11
C ALA A 114 10.58 -17.53 10.35
N THR A 115 10.08 -18.78 10.30
CA THR A 115 8.84 -19.13 9.60
C THR A 115 7.63 -18.46 10.23
N GLN A 116 7.51 -18.47 11.56
CA GLN A 116 6.38 -17.87 12.27
C GLN A 116 6.29 -16.37 12.00
N VAL A 117 7.43 -15.68 12.05
CA VAL A 117 7.50 -14.23 11.80
C VAL A 117 7.17 -13.90 10.34
N VAL A 118 7.63 -14.70 9.38
CA VAL A 118 7.27 -14.51 7.96
C VAL A 118 5.78 -14.75 7.73
N THR A 119 5.21 -15.80 8.31
CA THR A 119 3.77 -16.08 8.20
C THR A 119 2.94 -14.94 8.78
N LEU A 120 3.31 -14.43 9.96
CA LEU A 120 2.63 -13.30 10.59
C LEU A 120 2.73 -12.05 9.72
N LEU A 121 3.91 -11.75 9.18
CA LEU A 121 4.13 -10.63 8.28
C LEU A 121 3.20 -10.73 7.05
N VAL A 122 3.22 -11.86 6.35
CA VAL A 122 2.41 -12.07 5.14
C VAL A 122 0.92 -11.95 5.46
N PHE A 123 0.49 -12.51 6.59
CA PHE A 123 -0.90 -12.43 7.05
C PHE A 123 -1.31 -10.98 7.38
N MET A 124 -0.49 -10.24 8.12
CA MET A 124 -0.75 -8.83 8.44
C MET A 124 -0.79 -7.96 7.17
N MET A 125 0.11 -8.21 6.22
CA MET A 125 0.13 -7.53 4.92
C MET A 125 -1.14 -7.81 4.11
N PHE A 126 -1.64 -9.06 4.12
CA PHE A 126 -2.91 -9.42 3.51
C PHE A 126 -4.09 -8.70 4.19
N LEU A 127 -4.14 -8.64 5.52
CA LEU A 127 -5.24 -7.99 6.24
C LEU A 127 -5.22 -6.45 6.18
N SER A 128 -4.22 -5.85 5.56
CA SER A 128 -4.07 -4.40 5.44
C SER A 128 -4.17 -3.97 3.98
N PRO A 129 -5.33 -4.11 3.29
CA PRO A 129 -5.47 -3.68 1.90
C PRO A 129 -5.28 -2.17 1.74
N CYS A 130 -4.83 -1.75 0.55
CA CYS A 130 -4.59 -0.36 0.23
C CYS A 130 -5.90 0.34 -0.18
N LEU A 131 -6.46 1.14 0.73
CA LEU A 131 -7.71 1.88 0.49
C LEU A 131 -7.58 2.99 -0.58
N GLU A 132 -6.35 3.33 -0.95
CA GLU A 132 -6.02 4.48 -1.79
C GLU A 132 -6.41 4.23 -3.25
N ILE A 133 -6.24 3.00 -3.72
CA ILE A 133 -6.56 2.59 -5.09
C ILE A 133 -8.04 2.18 -5.26
N GLU A 134 -8.78 1.97 -4.17
CA GLU A 134 -10.18 1.49 -4.20
C GLU A 134 -11.11 2.43 -4.97
N ALA A 135 -10.83 3.73 -4.89
CA ALA A 135 -11.46 4.75 -5.71
C ALA A 135 -11.35 4.49 -7.22
N TYR A 136 -10.17 4.06 -7.68
CA TYR A 136 -9.92 3.75 -9.08
C TYR A 136 -10.70 2.51 -9.52
N PHE A 137 -10.90 1.54 -8.61
CA PHE A 137 -11.75 0.39 -8.87
C PHE A 137 -13.24 0.74 -9.01
N LEU A 138 -13.75 1.67 -8.20
CA LEU A 138 -15.12 2.20 -8.37
C LEU A 138 -15.29 2.86 -9.75
N ILE A 139 -14.34 3.72 -10.15
CA ILE A 139 -14.36 4.37 -11.47
C ILE A 139 -14.17 3.35 -12.60
N ALA A 140 -13.35 2.32 -12.39
CA ALA A 140 -13.21 1.23 -13.34
C ALA A 140 -14.53 0.46 -13.53
N GLY A 141 -15.31 0.31 -12.47
CA GLY A 141 -16.65 -0.29 -12.51
C GLY A 141 -17.61 0.43 -13.47
N THR A 142 -17.55 1.76 -13.59
CA THR A 142 -18.40 2.48 -14.56
C THR A 142 -18.04 2.18 -16.03
N HIS A 143 -16.87 1.58 -16.26
CA HIS A 143 -16.36 1.22 -17.59
C HIS A 143 -16.46 -0.29 -17.89
N GLY A 144 -17.05 -1.09 -16.99
CA GLY A 144 -17.21 -2.53 -17.19
C GLY A 144 -16.16 -3.40 -16.50
N TRP A 145 -16.45 -4.69 -16.45
CA TRP A 145 -15.59 -5.74 -15.89
C TRP A 145 -14.13 -5.74 -16.41
N PRO A 146 -13.87 -5.56 -17.73
CA PRO A 146 -12.49 -5.56 -18.23
C PRO A 146 -11.62 -4.46 -17.63
N MET A 147 -12.20 -3.29 -17.35
CA MET A 147 -11.46 -2.18 -16.76
C MET A 147 -11.11 -2.45 -15.30
N ILE A 148 -12.02 -3.06 -14.53
CA ILE A 148 -11.76 -3.49 -13.14
C ILE A 148 -10.53 -4.39 -13.09
N LEU A 149 -10.50 -5.42 -13.95
CA LEU A 149 -9.36 -6.34 -14.02
C LEU A 149 -8.08 -5.65 -14.48
N THR A 150 -8.18 -4.75 -15.45
CA THR A 150 -7.02 -4.01 -15.97
C THR A 150 -6.39 -3.15 -14.87
N VAL A 151 -7.20 -2.38 -14.13
CA VAL A 151 -6.72 -1.55 -13.01
C VAL A 151 -6.09 -2.42 -11.93
N GLY A 152 -6.75 -3.52 -11.54
CA GLY A 152 -6.22 -4.39 -10.49
C GLY A 152 -4.93 -5.11 -10.88
N LEU A 153 -4.82 -5.62 -12.11
CA LEU A 153 -3.60 -6.28 -12.57
C LEU A 153 -2.45 -5.29 -12.71
N LEU A 154 -2.73 -4.10 -13.26
CA LEU A 154 -1.75 -3.04 -13.38
C LEU A 154 -1.24 -2.59 -12.01
N TYR A 155 -2.14 -2.38 -11.06
CA TYR A 155 -1.78 -2.07 -9.68
C TYR A 155 -0.89 -3.16 -9.07
N THR A 156 -1.32 -4.42 -9.16
CA THR A 156 -0.61 -5.56 -8.58
C THR A 156 0.80 -5.69 -9.15
N ILE A 157 0.95 -5.62 -10.48
CA ILE A 157 2.24 -5.77 -11.15
C ILE A 157 3.17 -4.61 -10.76
N VAL A 158 2.69 -3.36 -10.88
CA VAL A 158 3.51 -2.17 -10.62
C VAL A 158 3.92 -2.10 -9.14
N SER A 159 2.99 -2.35 -8.21
CA SER A 159 3.27 -2.30 -6.77
C SER A 159 4.23 -3.42 -6.33
N VAL A 160 4.03 -4.66 -6.79
CA VAL A 160 4.93 -5.78 -6.43
C VAL A 160 6.34 -5.55 -6.97
N LEU A 161 6.47 -5.10 -8.22
CA LEU A 161 7.76 -4.75 -8.81
C LEU A 161 8.41 -3.58 -8.07
N GLY A 162 7.64 -2.52 -7.79
CA GLY A 162 8.12 -1.34 -7.07
C GLY A 162 8.65 -1.68 -5.68
N ILE A 163 7.86 -2.39 -4.86
CA ILE A 163 8.26 -2.79 -3.51
C ILE A 163 9.49 -3.70 -3.56
N THR A 164 9.51 -4.70 -4.43
CA THR A 164 10.64 -5.63 -4.56
C THR A 164 11.91 -4.90 -5.01
N PHE A 165 11.78 -3.95 -5.94
CA PHE A 165 12.88 -3.11 -6.41
C PHE A 165 13.42 -2.20 -5.31
N TRP A 166 12.55 -1.60 -4.50
CA TRP A 166 12.97 -0.80 -3.34
C TRP A 166 13.70 -1.62 -2.30
N VAL A 167 13.23 -2.84 -1.99
CA VAL A 167 13.97 -3.76 -1.12
C VAL A 167 15.36 -4.04 -1.71
N TYR A 168 15.46 -4.32 -3.00
CA TYR A 168 16.75 -4.55 -3.66
C TYR A 168 17.71 -3.37 -3.52
N LEU A 169 17.24 -2.14 -3.76
CA LEU A 169 18.04 -0.93 -3.62
C LEU A 169 18.44 -0.68 -2.16
N ALA A 170 17.49 -0.77 -1.23
CA ALA A 170 17.73 -0.59 0.19
C ALA A 170 18.71 -1.63 0.74
N GLN A 171 18.71 -2.85 0.20
CA GLN A 171 19.69 -3.89 0.52
C GLN A 171 21.14 -3.51 0.21
N LYS A 172 21.38 -2.67 -0.79
CA LYS A 172 22.71 -2.18 -1.17
C LYS A 172 23.08 -0.87 -0.46
N GLY A 173 22.09 -0.07 -0.06
CA GLY A 173 22.26 1.20 0.66
C GLY A 173 22.20 1.10 2.19
N LEU A 174 22.11 -0.13 2.71
CA LEU A 174 21.63 -0.48 4.06
C LEU A 174 22.43 0.13 5.22
N HIS A 175 23.63 0.68 4.98
CA HIS A 175 24.44 1.35 6.00
C HIS A 175 24.32 2.88 6.05
N ARG A 176 23.55 3.52 5.17
CA ARG A 176 23.49 5.01 5.10
C ARG A 176 22.20 5.64 5.64
N PHE A 177 21.15 4.86 5.93
CA PHE A 177 19.85 5.39 6.34
C PHE A 177 19.54 5.11 7.82
N ASN A 178 18.98 6.10 8.51
CA ASN A 178 18.56 5.95 9.90
C ASN A 178 17.16 5.32 9.94
N TRP A 179 17.10 4.00 10.09
CA TRP A 179 15.87 3.20 10.08
C TRP A 179 14.80 3.71 11.06
N HIS A 180 15.22 4.16 12.23
CA HIS A 180 14.34 4.68 13.27
C HIS A 180 13.62 5.97 12.81
N LYS A 181 14.27 6.82 12.02
CA LYS A 181 13.63 8.03 11.47
C LYS A 181 12.64 7.70 10.35
N LEU A 182 12.95 6.71 9.52
CA LEU A 182 12.08 6.27 8.43
C LEU A 182 10.81 5.59 8.96
N GLU A 183 10.95 4.75 9.98
CA GLU A 183 9.81 4.10 10.63
C GLU A 183 8.90 5.11 11.32
N HIS A 184 9.49 6.06 12.07
CA HIS A 184 8.73 7.11 12.73
C HIS A 184 7.94 7.93 11.70
N ASN A 185 8.58 8.40 10.63
CA ASN A 185 7.95 9.25 9.63
C ASN A 185 7.05 8.50 8.64
N ALA A 186 6.89 7.17 8.73
CA ALA A 186 6.09 6.41 7.78
C ALA A 186 4.64 6.91 7.71
N GLY A 187 4.03 7.25 8.86
CA GLY A 187 2.69 7.81 8.91
C GLY A 187 2.55 9.18 8.21
N LEU A 188 3.58 10.02 8.30
CA LEU A 188 3.61 11.30 7.56
C LEU A 188 3.75 11.08 6.06
N VAL A 189 4.59 10.14 5.65
CA VAL A 189 4.80 9.82 4.23
C VAL A 189 3.51 9.28 3.61
N SER A 190 2.85 8.30 4.26
CA SER A 190 1.56 7.77 3.81
C SER A 190 0.50 8.85 3.74
N GLY A 191 0.35 9.66 4.81
CA GLY A 191 -0.62 10.75 4.83
C GLY A 191 -0.37 11.83 3.76
N SER A 192 0.90 12.14 3.48
CA SER A 192 1.27 13.11 2.44
C SER A 192 0.98 12.57 1.03
N ILE A 193 1.30 11.31 0.75
CA ILE A 193 0.99 10.66 -0.53
C ILE A 193 -0.52 10.60 -0.76
N LEU A 194 -1.30 10.28 0.27
CA LEU A 194 -2.76 10.30 0.24
C LEU A 194 -3.33 11.67 -0.12
N ILE A 195 -2.86 12.73 0.56
CA ILE A 195 -3.31 14.10 0.30
C ILE A 195 -2.93 14.52 -1.12
N LEU A 196 -1.68 14.28 -1.55
CA LEU A 196 -1.23 14.62 -2.91
C LEU A 196 -2.04 13.88 -3.97
N THR A 197 -2.29 12.60 -3.76
CA THR A 197 -3.10 11.77 -4.67
C THR A 197 -4.54 12.29 -4.75
N GLY A 198 -5.15 12.60 -3.60
CA GLY A 198 -6.49 13.20 -3.56
C GLY A 198 -6.55 14.55 -4.29
N ILE A 199 -5.55 15.43 -4.09
CA ILE A 199 -5.46 16.71 -4.79
C ILE A 199 -5.34 16.49 -6.31
N ILE A 200 -4.44 15.61 -6.76
CA ILE A 200 -4.26 15.31 -8.18
C ILE A 200 -5.56 14.75 -8.77
N SER A 201 -6.25 13.86 -8.05
CA SER A 201 -7.51 13.27 -8.50
C SER A 201 -8.63 14.28 -8.76
N PHE A 202 -8.64 15.46 -8.11
CA PHE A 202 -9.58 16.52 -8.45
C PHE A 202 -9.36 17.09 -9.86
N PHE A 203 -8.13 17.06 -10.37
CA PHE A 203 -7.77 17.62 -11.66
C PHE A 203 -7.74 16.59 -12.79
N THR A 204 -7.76 15.29 -12.47
CA THR A 204 -7.70 14.20 -13.45
C THR A 204 -9.06 13.54 -13.77
N HIS A 205 -10.16 14.04 -13.19
CA HIS A 205 -11.54 13.54 -13.36
C HIS A 205 -12.51 14.53 -14.02
#